data_AF-A0A9W4P145-F1
#
_entry.id   AF-A0A9W4P145-F1
#
_cell.length_a   1.000
_cell.length_b   1.000
_cell.length_c   1.000
_cell.angle_alpha   90.00
_cell.angle_beta   90.00
_cell.angle_gamma   90.00
#
_symmetry.space_group_name_H-M   'P 1'
#
loop_
_entity.id
_entity.type
_entity.pdbx_description
1 polymer ?
#
loop_
_entity_poly.entity_id
_entity_poly.type
_entity_poly.pdbx_seq_one_letter_code
_entity_poly.pdbx_strand_id
1 'polypeptide(L)'
;MFYQHAPWNRVPPENYGISALMARLQGLLTSNVRREFPSRRILLDIVSAFQEITQHALATNYGVNDVFDEDKDSRLATLVSLKNDVFSNNLAHWGHTYTFQSKPEETDGTLDDCEERSNNPADTEKQQDIFQSRETWDTTQNTSVEDLEEILHASEPVEPSFKLWVLPWIEEIYSNSRGFEIALEVVSKSTQIATNIISLLMDDLVEKYKQAISTVEFLLRIEREGTPLTLNHYFNDNLEKCRQKRMYSTAAKKSFDDYKHGEVVRLSDLAHQHHMSNVDHTVRDIHNILASYYKVTCKRFLDNVCMQAADHYLVTGPDAPMKLFSPSWVNDLSNEGLEEIVGEGRASKRRRQQLQKEIEDLEAGRAVLLK
;
A
#
# COMPACT_ATOMS: atom_id res chain seq x y z
N MET A 1 -0.33 -69.45 -12.66
CA MET A 1 0.86 -70.25 -12.23
C MET A 1 2.16 -69.52 -12.57
N PHE A 2 2.34 -68.26 -12.16
CA PHE A 2 3.55 -67.49 -12.51
C PHE A 2 4.65 -67.60 -11.44
N TYR A 3 4.27 -67.91 -10.18
CA TYR A 3 5.16 -67.90 -9.01
C TYR A 3 5.90 -69.23 -8.75
N GLN A 4 5.61 -70.28 -9.53
CA GLN A 4 6.18 -71.62 -9.35
C GLN A 4 7.53 -71.83 -10.07
N HIS A 5 7.94 -70.87 -10.91
CA HIS A 5 9.17 -70.95 -11.70
C HIS A 5 10.18 -69.87 -11.28
N ALA A 6 11.47 -70.20 -11.32
CA ALA A 6 12.54 -69.23 -11.11
C ALA A 6 12.49 -68.12 -12.18
N PRO A 7 12.74 -66.85 -11.84
CA PRO A 7 13.31 -66.34 -10.57
C PRO A 7 12.29 -65.99 -9.49
N TRP A 8 10.98 -66.04 -9.78
CA TRP A 8 9.91 -65.53 -8.91
C TRP A 8 9.61 -66.41 -7.69
N ASN A 9 10.00 -67.69 -7.75
CA ASN A 9 9.95 -68.61 -6.61
C ASN A 9 10.91 -68.25 -5.46
N ARG A 10 11.83 -67.29 -5.66
CA ARG A 10 12.76 -66.79 -4.63
C ARG A 10 12.21 -65.59 -3.85
N VAL A 11 11.14 -64.97 -4.32
CA VAL A 11 10.52 -63.84 -3.63
C VAL A 11 9.64 -64.40 -2.51
N PRO A 12 9.68 -63.86 -1.28
CA PRO A 12 8.78 -64.29 -0.20
C PRO A 12 7.30 -64.03 -0.54
N PRO A 13 6.35 -64.91 -0.16
CA PRO A 13 4.92 -64.77 -0.46
C PRO A 13 4.27 -63.49 0.08
N GLU A 14 4.87 -62.89 1.09
CA GLU A 14 4.50 -61.58 1.64
C GLU A 14 4.92 -60.38 0.78
N ASN A 15 5.71 -60.60 -0.28
CA ASN A 15 6.24 -59.56 -1.16
C ASN A 15 5.77 -59.67 -2.62
N TYR A 16 4.88 -60.61 -2.95
CA TYR A 16 4.32 -60.75 -4.31
C TYR A 16 2.82 -61.05 -4.30
N GLY A 17 2.13 -60.67 -5.38
CA GLY A 17 0.68 -60.86 -5.52
C GLY A 17 -0.16 -59.65 -5.12
N ILE A 18 -1.44 -59.66 -5.52
CA ILE A 18 -2.38 -58.54 -5.36
C ILE A 18 -2.61 -58.23 -3.88
N SER A 19 -2.70 -59.25 -3.02
CA SER A 19 -2.90 -59.09 -1.57
C SER A 19 -1.72 -58.42 -0.88
N ALA A 20 -0.48 -58.83 -1.21
CA ALA A 20 0.74 -58.21 -0.69
C ALA A 20 0.89 -56.75 -1.16
N LEU A 21 0.57 -56.48 -2.43
CA LEU A 21 0.55 -55.12 -2.98
C LEU A 21 -0.50 -54.25 -2.27
N MET A 22 -1.71 -54.76 -2.08
CA MET A 22 -2.80 -54.05 -1.39
C MET A 22 -2.42 -53.72 0.05
N ALA A 23 -1.84 -54.66 0.80
CA ALA A 23 -1.36 -54.44 2.16
C ALA A 23 -0.26 -53.37 2.22
N ARG A 24 0.66 -53.37 1.24
CA ARG A 24 1.76 -52.41 1.19
C ARG A 24 1.29 -51.01 0.77
N LEU A 25 0.37 -50.92 -0.19
CA LEU A 25 -0.28 -49.66 -0.56
C LEU A 25 -1.11 -49.10 0.59
N GLN A 26 -1.83 -49.94 1.33
CA GLN A 26 -2.60 -49.53 2.50
C GLN A 26 -1.68 -49.06 3.63
N GLY A 27 -0.54 -49.73 3.84
CA GLY A 27 0.49 -49.31 4.78
C GLY A 27 1.12 -47.96 4.40
N LEU A 28 1.44 -47.77 3.12
CA LEU A 28 1.96 -46.50 2.59
C LEU A 28 0.93 -45.38 2.68
N LEU A 29 -0.34 -45.64 2.34
CA LEU A 29 -1.41 -44.66 2.49
C LEU A 29 -1.56 -44.26 3.96
N THR A 30 -1.57 -45.23 4.88
CA THR A 30 -1.74 -44.99 6.31
C THR A 30 -0.55 -44.22 6.89
N SER A 31 0.68 -44.54 6.49
CA SER A 31 1.87 -43.81 6.93
C SER A 31 1.89 -42.39 6.37
N ASN A 32 1.47 -42.20 5.12
CA ASN A 32 1.42 -40.89 4.50
C ASN A 32 0.34 -40.01 5.14
N VAL A 33 -0.86 -40.56 5.36
CA VAL A 33 -1.95 -39.92 6.11
C VAL A 33 -1.50 -39.52 7.52
N ARG A 34 -0.81 -40.41 8.25
CA ARG A 34 -0.30 -40.08 9.60
C ARG A 34 0.74 -38.97 9.61
N ARG A 35 1.49 -38.78 8.53
CA ARG A 35 2.52 -37.75 8.41
C ARG A 35 1.94 -36.40 7.97
N GLU A 36 1.02 -36.41 7.01
CA GLU A 36 0.50 -35.18 6.39
C GLU A 36 -0.58 -34.49 7.23
N PHE A 37 -1.50 -35.25 7.83
CA PHE A 37 -2.65 -34.69 8.52
C PHE A 37 -2.28 -33.79 9.72
N PRO A 38 -1.30 -34.15 10.59
CA PRO A 38 -0.91 -33.27 11.68
C PRO A 38 -0.33 -31.94 11.19
N SER A 39 0.54 -31.97 10.19
CA SER A 39 1.18 -30.78 9.63
C SER A 39 0.19 -29.86 8.91
N ARG A 40 -0.74 -30.43 8.12
CA ARG A 40 -1.83 -29.66 7.49
C ARG A 40 -2.73 -29.04 8.54
N ARG A 41 -3.05 -29.77 9.62
CA ARG A 41 -3.88 -29.23 10.71
C ARG A 41 -3.21 -28.04 11.40
N ILE A 42 -1.91 -28.13 11.71
CA ILE A 42 -1.16 -27.02 12.30
C ILE A 42 -1.23 -25.78 11.40
N LEU A 43 -1.01 -25.94 10.09
CA LEU A 43 -1.09 -24.81 9.15
C LEU A 43 -2.50 -24.23 9.06
N LEU A 44 -3.54 -25.06 9.07
CA LEU A 44 -4.93 -24.59 9.08
C LEU A 44 -5.26 -23.80 10.36
N ASP A 45 -4.77 -24.24 11.52
CA ASP A 45 -4.94 -23.53 12.79
C ASP A 45 -4.20 -22.16 12.76
N ILE A 46 -3.00 -22.12 12.16
CA ILE A 46 -2.25 -20.86 11.95
C ILE A 46 -3.00 -19.94 10.98
N VAL A 47 -3.54 -20.46 9.88
CA VAL A 47 -4.34 -19.68 8.94
C VAL A 47 -5.56 -19.08 9.62
N SER A 48 -6.32 -19.86 10.41
CA SER A 48 -7.53 -19.33 11.04
C SER A 48 -7.21 -18.21 12.03
N ALA A 49 -6.18 -18.39 12.85
CA ALA A 49 -5.75 -17.37 13.80
C ALA A 49 -5.17 -16.12 13.11
N PHE A 50 -4.43 -16.30 12.00
CA PHE A 50 -3.96 -15.19 11.19
C PHE A 50 -5.13 -14.39 10.59
N GLN A 51 -6.12 -15.08 10.02
CA GLN A 51 -7.30 -14.43 9.45
C GLN A 51 -8.12 -13.68 10.51
N GLU A 52 -8.23 -14.21 11.72
CA GLU A 52 -8.89 -13.54 12.84
C GLU A 52 -8.18 -12.24 13.24
N ILE A 53 -6.87 -12.29 13.48
CA ILE A 53 -6.08 -11.09 13.82
C ILE A 53 -6.14 -10.06 12.69
N THR A 54 -6.03 -10.51 11.44
CA THR A 54 -6.06 -9.62 10.28
C THR A 54 -7.43 -8.96 10.13
N GLN A 55 -8.52 -9.70 10.39
CA GLN A 55 -9.87 -9.14 10.41
C GLN A 55 -10.00 -8.06 11.49
N HIS A 56 -9.46 -8.27 12.69
CA HIS A 56 -9.44 -7.26 13.75
C HIS A 56 -8.60 -6.02 13.36
N ALA A 57 -7.44 -6.24 12.73
CA ALA A 57 -6.55 -5.18 12.27
C ALA A 57 -7.21 -4.27 11.22
N LEU A 58 -7.96 -4.87 10.29
CA LEU A 58 -8.70 -4.20 9.22
C LEU A 58 -9.98 -3.52 9.75
N ALA A 59 -10.71 -4.16 10.66
CA ALA A 59 -11.94 -3.63 11.24
C ALA A 59 -11.70 -2.57 12.33
N THR A 60 -10.46 -2.14 12.57
CA THR A 60 -10.05 -1.20 13.61
C THR A 60 -10.42 -1.64 15.04
N ASN A 61 -10.52 -2.96 15.26
CA ASN A 61 -10.89 -3.52 16.56
C ASN A 61 -9.65 -3.94 17.36
N TYR A 62 -8.85 -2.95 17.77
CA TYR A 62 -7.53 -3.18 18.38
C TYR A 62 -7.59 -3.65 19.84
N GLY A 63 -8.71 -3.43 20.54
CA GLY A 63 -8.85 -3.79 21.97
C GLY A 63 -9.01 -5.28 22.25
N VAL A 64 -8.98 -6.14 21.22
CA VAL A 64 -9.18 -7.60 21.35
C VAL A 64 -7.87 -8.33 21.62
N ASN A 65 -6.73 -7.77 21.22
CA ASN A 65 -5.45 -8.45 21.29
C ASN A 65 -4.32 -7.47 21.65
N ASP A 66 -3.55 -7.80 22.68
CA ASP A 66 -2.46 -6.97 23.22
C ASP A 66 -1.36 -6.68 22.18
N VAL A 67 -1.26 -7.51 21.13
CA VAL A 67 -0.35 -7.32 20.00
C VAL A 67 -0.49 -5.95 19.36
N PHE A 68 -1.72 -5.40 19.33
CA PHE A 68 -1.97 -4.07 18.77
C PHE A 68 -1.48 -2.92 19.67
N ASP A 69 -1.24 -3.18 20.95
CA ASP A 69 -0.66 -2.21 21.89
C ASP A 69 0.86 -2.35 22.00
N GLU A 70 1.38 -3.57 21.87
CA GLU A 70 2.83 -3.84 21.84
C GLU A 70 3.47 -3.32 20.55
N ASP A 71 2.83 -3.55 19.40
CA ASP A 71 3.34 -3.13 18.11
C ASP A 71 2.32 -2.28 17.34
N LYS A 72 2.63 -0.99 17.17
CA LYS A 72 1.78 -0.06 16.43
C LYS A 72 1.73 -0.39 14.93
N ASP A 73 2.72 -1.10 14.39
CA ASP A 73 2.78 -1.48 12.98
C ASP A 73 1.76 -2.56 12.59
N SER A 74 1.17 -3.22 13.60
CA SER A 74 0.05 -4.15 13.42
C SER A 74 -1.30 -3.44 13.22
N ARG A 75 -1.40 -2.13 13.48
CA ARG A 75 -2.62 -1.32 13.29
C ARG A 75 -2.80 -0.90 11.83
N LEU A 76 -2.95 -1.90 10.95
CA LEU A 76 -2.89 -1.75 9.50
C LEU A 76 -3.85 -0.65 8.97
N ALA A 77 -5.12 -0.65 9.38
CA ALA A 77 -6.08 0.35 8.89
C ALA A 77 -5.71 1.79 9.29
N THR A 78 -5.22 2.00 10.53
CA THR A 78 -4.73 3.31 10.97
C THR A 78 -3.48 3.73 10.19
N LEU A 79 -2.54 2.81 9.97
CA LEU A 79 -1.34 3.09 9.19
C LEU A 79 -1.66 3.45 7.74
N VAL A 80 -2.61 2.75 7.11
CA VAL A 80 -3.05 3.06 5.75
C VAL A 80 -3.68 4.44 5.69
N SER A 81 -4.54 4.79 6.65
CA SER A 81 -5.12 6.15 6.73
C SER A 81 -4.04 7.21 6.88
N LEU A 82 -3.11 7.03 7.81
CA LEU A 82 -2.00 7.97 8.04
C LEU A 82 -1.14 8.13 6.78
N LYS A 83 -0.82 7.03 6.10
CA LYS A 83 -0.05 7.04 4.86
C LYS A 83 -0.80 7.73 3.72
N ASN A 84 -2.12 7.58 3.64
CA ASN A 84 -2.96 8.30 2.69
C ASN A 84 -2.95 9.82 2.96
N ASP A 85 -2.98 10.23 4.23
CA ASP A 85 -2.89 11.64 4.61
C ASP A 85 -1.52 12.24 4.23
N VAL A 86 -0.44 11.50 4.50
CA VAL A 86 0.92 11.87 4.08
C VAL A 86 1.00 11.99 2.56
N PHE A 87 0.45 11.03 1.81
CA PHE A 87 0.39 11.09 0.35
C PHE A 87 -0.35 12.32 -0.16
N SER A 88 -1.47 12.66 0.48
CA SER A 88 -2.26 13.85 0.15
C SER A 88 -1.45 15.13 0.31
N ASN A 89 -0.77 15.28 1.44
CA ASN A 89 0.09 16.43 1.71
C ASN A 89 1.25 16.49 0.70
N ASN A 90 1.87 15.35 0.42
CA ASN A 90 2.98 15.25 -0.54
C ASN A 90 2.52 15.59 -1.96
N LEU A 91 1.32 15.15 -2.37
CA LEU A 91 0.74 15.48 -3.67
C LEU A 91 0.39 16.97 -3.76
N ALA A 92 -0.08 17.58 -2.68
CA ALA A 92 -0.36 19.00 -2.64
C ALA A 92 0.92 19.86 -2.77
N HIS A 93 2.05 19.39 -2.24
CA HIS A 93 3.31 20.13 -2.25
C HIS A 93 4.19 19.83 -3.48
N TRP A 94 4.34 18.55 -3.83
CA TRP A 94 5.28 18.04 -4.85
C TRP A 94 4.58 17.33 -6.01
N GLY A 95 3.24 17.36 -6.06
CA GLY A 95 2.46 16.83 -7.19
C GLY A 95 2.49 17.70 -8.44
N HIS A 96 2.94 18.94 -8.30
CA HIS A 96 2.88 19.95 -9.34
C HIS A 96 4.24 20.06 -10.04
N THR A 97 4.31 19.85 -11.35
CA THR A 97 5.56 20.12 -12.10
C THR A 97 5.83 21.62 -12.18
N TYR A 98 4.77 22.42 -12.30
CA TYR A 98 4.82 23.87 -12.39
C TYR A 98 3.85 24.47 -11.39
N THR A 99 4.23 25.60 -10.79
CA THR A 99 3.34 26.32 -9.88
C THR A 99 2.42 27.23 -10.67
N PHE A 100 1.13 27.25 -10.30
CA PHE A 100 0.22 28.29 -10.76
C PHE A 100 0.60 29.58 -10.03
N GLN A 101 1.31 30.50 -10.70
CA GLN A 101 1.63 31.79 -10.10
C GLN A 101 0.34 32.53 -9.75
N SER A 102 0.05 32.68 -8.46
CA SER A 102 -0.86 33.70 -7.97
C SER A 102 -0.08 34.96 -7.69
N LYS A 103 0.52 35.64 -8.69
CA LYS A 103 1.36 36.84 -8.45
C LYS A 103 0.74 37.76 -7.38
N PRO A 104 1.33 37.85 -6.18
CA PRO A 104 1.06 38.91 -5.24
C PRO A 104 2.30 39.80 -5.32
N GLU A 105 2.30 40.80 -6.21
CA GLU A 105 3.21 41.91 -5.97
C GLU A 105 2.74 42.58 -4.67
N GLU A 106 3.54 42.32 -3.64
CA GLU A 106 3.70 43.03 -2.38
C GLU A 106 2.41 43.54 -1.74
N THR A 107 1.89 42.78 -0.77
CA THR A 107 1.78 43.21 0.65
C THR A 107 1.05 42.14 1.47
N ASP A 108 1.62 41.91 2.65
CA ASP A 108 1.04 41.42 3.90
C ASP A 108 -0.50 41.28 3.95
N GLY A 109 -0.98 40.10 4.34
CA GLY A 109 -2.41 39.82 4.46
C GLY A 109 -2.74 38.33 4.37
N THR A 110 -2.59 37.65 5.50
CA THR A 110 -3.16 36.32 5.80
C THR A 110 -4.58 36.14 5.28
N LEU A 111 -4.78 35.22 4.33
CA LEU A 111 -5.98 34.40 4.21
C LEU A 111 -5.53 33.00 3.78
N ASP A 112 -5.15 32.28 4.82
CA ASP A 112 -4.94 30.85 4.85
C ASP A 112 -6.29 30.15 4.62
N ASP A 113 -6.39 29.32 3.58
CA ASP A 113 -7.52 28.39 3.36
C ASP A 113 -7.05 26.95 3.70
N CYS A 114 -6.21 26.81 4.72
CA CYS A 114 -5.92 25.54 5.38
C CYS A 114 -6.73 25.41 6.68
N GLU A 115 -8.05 25.31 6.57
CA GLU A 115 -8.87 24.72 7.64
C GLU A 115 -9.57 23.45 7.12
N GLU A 116 -8.83 22.34 7.10
CA GLU A 116 -9.38 21.07 7.58
C GLU A 116 -8.37 20.44 8.55
N ARG A 117 -8.86 20.24 9.77
CA ARG A 117 -8.13 19.90 11.00
C ARG A 117 -7.03 18.84 10.84
N SER A 118 -5.83 19.17 11.31
CA SER A 118 -4.89 18.19 11.86
C SER A 118 -4.46 18.62 13.26
N ASN A 119 -4.82 17.82 14.25
CA ASN A 119 -4.25 17.90 15.59
C ASN A 119 -2.93 17.11 15.59
N ASN A 120 -1.82 17.84 15.77
CA ASN A 120 -0.51 17.32 16.15
C ASN A 120 -0.57 16.51 17.47
N PRO A 121 0.36 15.57 17.78
CA PRO A 121 1.79 15.92 17.82
C PRO A 121 2.86 14.85 17.52
N ALA A 122 4.04 15.41 17.20
CA ALA A 122 5.38 15.02 17.63
C ALA A 122 5.94 13.67 17.19
N ASP A 123 6.90 13.77 16.26
CA ASP A 123 8.25 13.19 16.29
C ASP A 123 8.56 12.61 14.91
N THR A 124 9.30 13.36 14.09
CA THR A 124 10.07 12.72 13.02
C THR A 124 11.39 13.44 12.84
N GLU A 125 12.42 12.66 13.09
CA GLU A 125 13.83 12.97 13.02
C GLU A 125 14.23 13.42 11.62
N LYS A 126 15.24 14.29 11.60
CA LYS A 126 15.89 14.77 10.40
C LYS A 126 16.53 13.61 9.65
N GLN A 127 16.10 13.33 8.42
CA GLN A 127 16.91 12.57 7.47
C GLN A 127 17.60 13.53 6.49
N GLN A 128 18.93 13.40 6.50
CA GLN A 128 19.91 14.17 5.77
C GLN A 128 19.95 13.76 4.29
N ASP A 129 19.75 14.76 3.43
CA ASP A 129 20.78 15.23 2.49
C ASP A 129 21.55 14.16 1.70
N ILE A 130 20.91 13.63 0.65
CA ILE A 130 21.61 13.10 -0.53
C ILE A 130 20.73 13.38 -1.74
N PHE A 131 21.03 14.38 -2.56
CA PHE A 131 21.04 14.19 -4.02
C PHE A 131 21.81 15.32 -4.72
N GLN A 132 22.81 14.90 -5.49
CA GLN A 132 23.76 15.73 -6.20
C GLN A 132 23.06 16.57 -7.27
N SER A 133 23.43 17.84 -7.32
CA SER A 133 23.14 18.77 -8.41
C SER A 133 23.42 18.11 -9.75
N ARG A 134 22.43 18.11 -10.65
CA ARG A 134 22.68 17.79 -12.05
C ARG A 134 21.86 18.63 -13.01
N GLU A 135 22.60 19.53 -13.65
CA GLU A 135 22.51 20.00 -15.03
C GLU A 135 21.12 20.38 -15.55
N THR A 136 20.93 21.70 -15.60
CA THR A 136 20.14 22.47 -16.59
C THR A 136 19.62 21.67 -17.78
N TRP A 137 18.30 21.49 -17.87
CA TRP A 137 17.63 21.00 -19.08
C TRP A 137 16.92 22.16 -19.78
N ASP A 138 17.24 22.32 -21.06
CA ASP A 138 16.59 23.24 -21.99
C ASP A 138 15.10 22.93 -22.12
N THR A 139 14.30 23.98 -22.02
CA THR A 139 12.86 23.99 -22.30
C THR A 139 12.60 23.27 -23.63
N THR A 140 11.85 22.18 -23.59
CA THR A 140 11.58 21.34 -24.75
C THR A 140 10.97 22.16 -25.89
N GLN A 141 11.78 22.35 -26.93
CA GLN A 141 11.36 22.57 -28.31
C GLN A 141 10.35 21.48 -28.71
N ASN A 142 9.05 21.80 -28.72
CA ASN A 142 8.04 21.33 -29.69
C ASN A 142 6.59 21.62 -29.25
N THR A 143 6.26 22.88 -29.05
CA THR A 143 4.87 23.34 -29.22
C THR A 143 4.89 24.42 -30.29
N SER A 144 4.52 24.07 -31.52
CA SER A 144 4.48 24.96 -32.69
C SER A 144 3.30 25.93 -32.62
N VAL A 145 3.11 26.61 -31.49
CA VAL A 145 2.07 27.60 -31.31
C VAL A 145 2.76 28.82 -30.72
N GLU A 146 3.22 29.68 -31.61
CA GLU A 146 3.88 30.96 -31.30
C GLU A 146 3.03 31.83 -30.34
N ASP A 147 1.70 31.61 -30.31
CA ASP A 147 0.77 32.29 -29.40
C ASP A 147 0.74 31.73 -27.96
N LEU A 148 1.30 30.55 -27.68
CA LEU A 148 1.32 29.94 -26.34
C LEU A 148 2.62 30.20 -25.56
N GLU A 149 3.69 30.58 -26.26
CA GLU A 149 4.98 30.94 -25.64
C GLU A 149 4.88 32.21 -24.78
N GLU A 150 3.97 33.13 -25.11
CA GLU A 150 3.70 34.35 -24.33
C GLU A 150 2.79 34.08 -23.10
N ILE A 151 2.03 32.98 -23.13
CA ILE A 151 1.03 32.57 -22.11
C ILE A 151 1.65 31.68 -21.04
N LEU A 152 2.59 30.81 -21.43
CA LEU A 152 3.33 29.95 -20.54
C LEU A 152 4.54 30.72 -20.00
N HIS A 153 4.33 31.51 -18.95
CA HIS A 153 5.45 31.99 -18.15
C HIS A 153 6.32 30.78 -17.75
N ALA A 154 7.64 30.89 -17.95
CA ALA A 154 8.61 29.94 -17.48
C ALA A 154 8.54 29.89 -15.93
N SER A 155 7.67 29.04 -15.40
CA SER A 155 7.71 28.65 -14.00
C SER A 155 8.89 27.72 -13.83
N GLU A 156 9.72 27.96 -12.82
CA GLU A 156 10.71 26.99 -12.39
C GLU A 156 9.98 25.67 -12.04
N PRO A 157 10.51 24.52 -12.49
CA PRO A 157 9.94 23.25 -12.12
C PRO A 157 10.05 23.05 -10.60
N VAL A 158 9.01 22.53 -9.98
CA VAL A 158 9.12 22.09 -8.58
C VAL A 158 9.95 20.81 -8.58
N GLU A 159 11.12 20.85 -7.94
CA GLU A 159 11.93 19.66 -7.66
C GLU A 159 11.50 19.04 -6.32
N PRO A 160 11.41 17.69 -6.22
CA PRO A 160 11.60 16.67 -7.26
C PRO A 160 10.33 16.40 -8.10
N SER A 161 10.53 15.87 -9.32
CA SER A 161 9.42 15.54 -10.22
C SER A 161 8.46 14.48 -9.64
N PHE A 162 7.16 14.62 -9.91
CA PHE A 162 6.12 13.71 -9.42
C PHE A 162 6.41 12.22 -9.61
N LYS A 163 6.97 11.86 -10.78
CA LYS A 163 7.27 10.47 -11.14
C LYS A 163 8.41 9.88 -10.29
N LEU A 164 9.29 10.74 -9.76
CA LEU A 164 10.44 10.31 -8.96
C LEU A 164 10.07 9.97 -7.51
N TRP A 165 8.96 10.48 -6.96
CA TRP A 165 8.64 10.28 -5.54
C TRP A 165 7.49 9.30 -5.26
N VAL A 166 6.53 9.14 -6.18
CA VAL A 166 5.40 8.21 -5.97
C VAL A 166 5.85 6.75 -5.92
N LEU A 167 6.82 6.37 -6.75
CA LEU A 167 7.33 4.99 -6.76
C LEU A 167 8.13 4.68 -5.48
N PRO A 168 9.10 5.51 -5.04
CA PRO A 168 9.71 5.35 -3.72
C PRO A 168 8.72 5.40 -2.57
N TRP A 169 7.66 6.23 -2.66
CA TRP A 169 6.63 6.28 -1.62
C TRP A 169 5.89 4.93 -1.50
N ILE A 170 5.52 4.29 -2.60
CA ILE A 170 4.90 2.94 -2.56
C ILE A 170 5.89 1.90 -2.02
N GLU A 171 7.18 2.00 -2.37
CA GLU A 171 8.24 1.13 -1.87
C GLU A 171 8.51 1.31 -0.36
N GLU A 172 8.43 2.55 0.13
CA GLU A 172 8.53 2.89 1.54
C GLU A 172 7.30 2.39 2.31
N ILE A 173 6.09 2.50 1.72
CA ILE A 173 4.89 1.93 2.31
C ILE A 173 5.10 0.44 2.58
N TYR A 174 5.70 -0.28 1.62
CA TYR A 174 6.00 -1.71 1.70
C TYR A 174 7.05 -2.03 2.76
N SER A 175 8.20 -1.35 2.71
CA SER A 175 9.30 -1.57 3.65
C SER A 175 8.86 -1.35 5.11
N ASN A 176 7.91 -0.43 5.30
CA ASN A 176 7.35 -0.09 6.60
C ASN A 176 6.02 -0.81 6.90
N SER A 177 5.45 -1.59 5.98
CA SER A 177 4.24 -2.39 6.23
C SER A 177 4.62 -3.80 6.67
N ARG A 178 5.24 -3.92 7.84
CA ARG A 178 5.58 -5.21 8.45
C ARG A 178 4.39 -5.93 9.07
N GLY A 179 3.18 -5.35 8.97
CA GLY A 179 1.96 -5.91 9.57
C GLY A 179 1.66 -7.36 9.16
N PHE A 180 1.98 -7.77 7.93
CA PHE A 180 1.85 -9.17 7.51
C PHE A 180 2.83 -10.09 8.25
N GLU A 181 4.10 -9.70 8.34
CA GLU A 181 5.15 -10.45 9.03
C GLU A 181 4.87 -10.56 10.53
N ILE A 182 4.50 -9.43 11.16
CA ILE A 182 4.18 -9.34 12.58
C ILE A 182 2.99 -10.25 12.91
N ALA A 183 1.90 -10.16 12.15
CA ALA A 183 0.73 -11.00 12.37
C ALA A 183 1.05 -12.49 12.25
N LEU A 184 1.93 -12.87 11.32
CA LEU A 184 2.33 -14.26 11.15
C LEU A 184 3.29 -14.76 12.25
N GLU A 185 4.21 -13.90 12.70
CA GLU A 185 5.13 -14.21 13.80
C GLU A 185 4.35 -14.45 15.10
N VAL A 186 3.38 -13.58 15.40
CA VAL A 186 2.49 -13.70 16.56
C VAL A 186 1.71 -15.01 16.54
N VAL A 187 1.17 -15.41 15.38
CA VAL A 187 0.29 -16.58 15.29
C VAL A 187 1.08 -17.90 15.27
N SER A 188 2.21 -17.94 14.56
CA SER A 188 2.97 -19.17 14.36
C SER A 188 3.67 -19.65 15.64
N LYS A 189 3.90 -18.77 16.62
CA LYS A 189 4.67 -19.00 17.87
C LYS A 189 6.10 -19.52 17.64
N SER A 190 6.51 -19.68 16.39
CA SER A 190 7.75 -20.27 15.93
C SER A 190 8.23 -19.46 14.75
N THR A 191 9.25 -18.64 14.99
CA THR A 191 9.85 -17.76 13.98
C THR A 191 10.23 -18.52 12.72
N GLN A 192 10.65 -19.78 12.83
CA GLN A 192 11.02 -20.61 11.67
C GLN A 192 9.83 -20.95 10.76
N ILE A 193 8.65 -21.18 11.32
CA ILE A 193 7.45 -21.47 10.51
C ILE A 193 7.01 -20.19 9.80
N ALA A 194 7.01 -19.05 10.51
CA ALA A 194 6.70 -17.75 9.91
C ALA A 194 7.65 -17.42 8.76
N THR A 195 8.97 -17.57 8.95
CA THR A 195 9.95 -17.28 7.88
C THR A 195 9.75 -18.16 6.65
N ASN A 196 9.45 -19.44 6.84
CA ASN A 196 9.25 -20.37 5.71
C ASN A 196 7.95 -20.07 4.94
N ILE A 197 6.89 -19.69 5.65
CA ILE A 197 5.64 -19.24 5.02
C ILE A 197 5.88 -17.94 4.25
N ILE A 198 6.57 -16.96 4.84
CA ILE A 198 6.91 -15.68 4.19
C ILE A 198 7.73 -15.94 2.93
N SER A 199 8.74 -16.81 2.97
CA SER A 199 9.57 -17.10 1.79
C SER A 199 8.78 -17.70 0.64
N LEU A 200 7.77 -18.54 0.94
CA LEU A 200 6.94 -19.16 -0.09
C LEU A 200 5.90 -18.19 -0.66
N LEU A 201 5.38 -17.28 0.17
CA LEU A 201 4.40 -16.28 -0.26
C LEU A 201 5.04 -15.04 -0.88
N MET A 202 6.36 -14.88 -0.80
CA MET A 202 7.06 -13.66 -1.22
C MET A 202 6.86 -13.35 -2.70
N ASP A 203 6.95 -14.37 -3.56
CA ASP A 203 6.78 -14.19 -5.01
C ASP A 203 5.37 -13.69 -5.35
N ASP A 204 4.34 -14.28 -4.70
CA ASP A 204 2.94 -13.87 -4.85
C ASP A 204 2.71 -12.46 -4.29
N LEU A 205 3.29 -12.13 -3.13
CA LEU A 205 3.25 -10.79 -2.54
C LEU A 205 3.79 -9.75 -3.53
N VAL A 206 5.00 -9.99 -4.04
CA VAL A 206 5.69 -9.10 -4.99
C VAL A 206 4.86 -8.90 -6.26
N GLU A 207 4.17 -9.94 -6.75
CA GLU A 207 3.26 -9.80 -7.88
C GLU A 207 2.10 -8.84 -7.58
N LYS A 208 1.47 -8.94 -6.40
CA LYS A 208 0.38 -8.03 -6.01
C LYS A 208 0.85 -6.57 -5.92
N TYR A 209 2.06 -6.32 -5.42
CA TYR A 209 2.64 -4.97 -5.42
C TYR A 209 2.90 -4.43 -6.82
N LYS A 210 3.42 -5.27 -7.73
CA LYS A 210 3.58 -4.88 -9.14
C LYS A 210 2.24 -4.51 -9.77
N GLN A 211 1.16 -5.21 -9.44
CA GLN A 211 -0.19 -4.88 -9.89
C GLN A 211 -0.66 -3.52 -9.36
N ALA A 212 -0.46 -3.24 -8.06
CA ALA A 212 -0.78 -1.94 -7.47
C ALA A 212 -0.01 -0.79 -8.14
N ILE A 213 1.31 -0.95 -8.33
CA ILE A 213 2.17 0.03 -9.01
C ILE A 213 1.69 0.25 -10.46
N SER A 214 1.44 -0.83 -11.20
CA SER A 214 0.98 -0.73 -12.59
C SER A 214 -0.36 0.00 -12.73
N THR A 215 -1.22 -0.12 -11.70
CA THR A 215 -2.50 0.59 -11.63
C THR A 215 -2.27 2.09 -11.41
N VAL A 216 -1.35 2.48 -10.52
CA VAL A 216 -0.98 3.90 -10.34
C VAL A 216 -0.40 4.48 -11.63
N GLU A 217 0.47 3.74 -12.33
CA GLU A 217 1.01 4.17 -13.62
C GLU A 217 -0.08 4.34 -14.68
N PHE A 218 -1.06 3.43 -14.71
CA PHE A 218 -2.20 3.50 -15.59
C PHE A 218 -3.09 4.73 -15.29
N LEU A 219 -3.41 4.97 -14.02
CA LEU A 219 -4.16 6.16 -13.59
C LEU A 219 -3.43 7.44 -13.98
N LEU A 220 -2.12 7.49 -13.77
CA LEU A 220 -1.30 8.64 -14.14
C LEU A 220 -1.29 8.87 -15.65
N ARG A 221 -1.23 7.80 -16.45
CA ARG A 221 -1.28 7.88 -17.91
C ARG A 221 -2.61 8.45 -18.39
N ILE A 222 -3.73 7.98 -17.84
CA ILE A 222 -5.06 8.50 -18.19
C ILE A 222 -5.15 10.00 -17.93
N GLU A 223 -4.68 10.46 -16.77
CA GLU A 223 -4.80 11.88 -16.40
C GLU A 223 -3.84 12.79 -17.17
N ARG A 224 -2.70 12.27 -17.64
CA ARG A 224 -1.70 13.07 -18.38
C ARG A 224 -1.87 13.05 -19.89
N GLU A 225 -2.27 11.92 -20.45
CA GLU A 225 -2.38 11.72 -21.90
C GLU A 225 -3.83 11.81 -22.40
N GLY A 226 -4.79 11.73 -21.50
CA GLY A 226 -6.22 11.82 -21.82
C GLY A 226 -6.66 13.25 -22.18
N THR A 227 -7.80 13.34 -22.85
CA THR A 227 -8.44 14.63 -23.14
C THR A 227 -8.88 15.29 -21.82
N PRO A 228 -8.47 16.54 -21.55
CA PRO A 228 -8.84 17.23 -20.32
C PRO A 228 -10.33 17.59 -20.33
N LEU A 229 -11.14 16.68 -19.79
CA LEU A 229 -12.59 16.81 -19.67
C LEU A 229 -13.02 16.53 -18.23
N THR A 230 -13.97 17.33 -17.75
CA THR A 230 -14.59 17.12 -16.44
C THR A 230 -16.09 17.36 -16.52
N LEU A 231 -16.86 16.46 -15.90
CA LEU A 231 -18.29 16.62 -15.65
C LEU A 231 -18.55 17.02 -14.18
N ASN A 232 -17.50 17.26 -13.41
CA ASN A 232 -17.60 17.60 -12.01
C ASN A 232 -18.08 19.05 -11.85
N HIS A 233 -19.21 19.24 -11.17
CA HIS A 233 -19.80 20.56 -10.91
C HIS A 233 -18.85 21.50 -10.17
N TYR A 234 -17.96 20.97 -9.31
CA TYR A 234 -16.95 21.76 -8.60
C TYR A 234 -16.00 22.54 -9.53
N PHE A 235 -15.87 22.13 -10.79
CA PHE A 235 -15.06 22.88 -11.75
C PHE A 235 -15.58 24.32 -11.91
N ASN A 236 -16.89 24.49 -12.11
CA ASN A 236 -17.49 25.81 -12.29
C ASN A 236 -17.40 26.64 -11.00
N ASP A 237 -17.62 26.02 -9.85
CA ASP A 237 -17.50 26.69 -8.55
C ASP A 237 -16.07 27.16 -8.28
N ASN A 238 -15.08 26.32 -8.60
CA ASN A 238 -13.66 26.68 -8.47
C ASN A 238 -13.28 27.82 -9.42
N LEU A 239 -13.77 27.79 -10.67
CA LEU A 239 -13.53 28.84 -11.65
C LEU A 239 -14.11 30.18 -11.19
N GLU A 240 -15.33 30.16 -10.68
CA GLU A 240 -15.98 31.35 -10.17
C GLU A 240 -15.27 31.89 -8.92
N LYS A 241 -14.84 31.02 -8.00
CA LYS A 241 -13.99 31.41 -6.86
C LYS A 241 -12.67 32.04 -7.32
N CYS A 242 -12.01 31.51 -8.34
CA CYS A 242 -10.79 32.10 -8.91
C CYS A 242 -11.05 33.50 -9.47
N ARG A 243 -12.17 33.70 -10.18
CA ARG A 243 -12.58 35.01 -10.70
C ARG A 243 -12.87 36.01 -9.58
N GLN A 244 -13.63 35.58 -8.57
CA GLN A 244 -13.98 36.40 -7.41
C GLN A 244 -12.76 36.78 -6.58
N LYS A 245 -11.83 35.86 -6.31
CA LYS A 245 -10.59 36.13 -5.56
C LYS A 245 -9.75 37.22 -6.22
N ARG A 246 -9.65 37.21 -7.56
CA ARG A 246 -8.93 38.26 -8.31
C ARG A 246 -9.65 39.60 -8.23
N MET A 247 -10.97 39.61 -8.41
CA MET A 247 -11.78 40.83 -8.29
C MET A 247 -11.66 41.44 -6.88
N TYR A 248 -11.77 40.60 -5.85
CA TYR A 248 -11.57 40.99 -4.45
C TYR A 248 -10.16 41.54 -4.23
N SER A 249 -9.10 40.83 -4.67
CA SER A 249 -7.71 41.33 -4.51
C SER A 249 -7.47 42.68 -5.19
N THR A 250 -8.15 42.95 -6.31
CA THR A 250 -8.06 44.24 -7.00
C THR A 250 -8.81 45.35 -6.25
N ALA A 251 -9.95 45.00 -5.65
CA ALA A 251 -10.75 45.92 -4.84
C ALA A 251 -10.06 46.22 -3.49
N ALA A 252 -9.47 45.21 -2.85
CA ALA A 252 -8.71 45.33 -1.61
C ALA A 252 -7.50 46.26 -1.75
N LYS A 253 -6.81 46.28 -2.90
CA LYS A 253 -5.73 47.26 -3.16
C LYS A 253 -6.19 48.73 -3.11
N LYS A 254 -7.47 48.98 -3.29
CA LYS A 254 -8.08 50.32 -3.27
C LYS A 254 -9.00 50.52 -2.07
N SER A 255 -9.02 49.57 -1.14
CA SER A 255 -9.82 49.67 0.05
C SER A 255 -9.16 50.60 1.06
N PHE A 256 -9.98 51.14 1.95
CA PHE A 256 -9.52 51.86 3.13
C PHE A 256 -10.44 51.51 4.30
N ASP A 257 -9.90 51.58 5.51
CA ASP A 257 -10.70 51.39 6.72
C ASP A 257 -11.34 52.72 7.13
N ASP A 258 -12.68 52.75 7.17
CA ASP A 258 -13.45 53.91 7.65
C ASP A 258 -13.71 53.82 9.17
N TYR A 259 -13.15 52.83 9.87
CA TYR A 259 -13.27 52.55 11.31
C TYR A 259 -14.72 52.38 11.84
N LYS A 260 -15.72 52.46 10.95
CA LYS A 260 -17.15 52.34 11.23
C LYS A 260 -17.82 51.18 10.51
N HIS A 261 -17.36 50.89 9.30
CA HIS A 261 -17.92 49.86 8.42
C HIS A 261 -16.89 48.80 8.02
N GLY A 262 -15.68 48.86 8.61
CA GLY A 262 -14.53 48.06 8.20
C GLY A 262 -13.94 48.52 6.86
N GLU A 263 -13.46 47.55 6.10
CA GLU A 263 -12.82 47.75 4.80
C GLU A 263 -13.83 48.17 3.73
N VAL A 264 -13.71 49.41 3.22
CA VAL A 264 -14.62 49.99 2.23
C VAL A 264 -13.89 50.42 0.95
N VAL A 265 -14.58 50.30 -0.19
CA VAL A 265 -14.07 50.70 -1.51
C VAL A 265 -15.05 51.70 -2.14
N ARG A 266 -14.54 52.80 -2.70
CA ARG A 266 -15.40 53.76 -3.42
C ARG A 266 -15.84 53.16 -4.76
N LEU A 267 -17.12 53.31 -5.10
CA LEU A 267 -17.68 52.86 -6.38
C LEU A 267 -16.97 53.49 -7.60
N SER A 268 -16.48 54.73 -7.47
CA SER A 268 -15.66 55.38 -8.50
C SER A 268 -14.38 54.61 -8.84
N ASP A 269 -13.81 53.92 -7.85
CA ASP A 269 -12.49 53.30 -7.94
C ASP A 269 -12.60 51.89 -8.56
N LEU A 270 -13.80 51.30 -8.51
CA LEU A 270 -14.18 50.07 -9.22
C LEU A 270 -14.45 50.32 -10.71
N ALA A 271 -15.00 51.48 -11.08
CA ALA A 271 -15.30 51.83 -12.47
C ALA A 271 -14.04 52.00 -13.36
N HIS A 272 -12.88 52.24 -12.75
CA HIS A 272 -11.57 52.36 -13.41
C HIS A 272 -10.77 51.06 -13.40
N GLN A 273 -11.41 49.89 -13.25
CA GLN A 273 -10.71 48.62 -13.45
C GLN A 273 -10.17 48.56 -14.89
N HIS A 274 -8.83 48.59 -14.97
CA HIS A 274 -7.99 48.75 -16.14
C HIS A 274 -8.56 48.20 -17.46
N HIS A 275 -8.36 48.95 -18.55
CA HIS A 275 -8.37 48.42 -19.90
C HIS A 275 -7.29 47.34 -20.04
N MET A 276 -7.59 46.11 -19.59
CA MET A 276 -6.82 44.95 -20.00
C MET A 276 -6.98 44.79 -21.51
N SER A 277 -5.89 44.42 -22.18
CA SER A 277 -5.99 43.93 -23.55
C SER A 277 -6.91 42.70 -23.59
N ASN A 278 -7.61 42.50 -24.71
CA ASN A 278 -8.38 41.27 -24.93
C ASN A 278 -7.49 40.03 -24.75
N VAL A 279 -6.21 40.14 -25.12
CA VAL A 279 -5.21 39.08 -24.96
C VAL A 279 -4.91 38.78 -23.49
N ASP A 280 -4.68 39.81 -22.67
CA ASP A 280 -4.42 39.61 -21.23
C ASP A 280 -5.62 38.98 -20.52
N HIS A 281 -6.83 39.33 -20.95
CA HIS A 281 -8.06 38.76 -20.42
C HIS A 281 -8.19 37.27 -20.78
N THR A 282 -7.93 36.89 -22.04
CA THR A 282 -7.99 35.48 -22.46
C THR A 282 -6.92 34.63 -21.76
N VAL A 283 -5.70 35.14 -21.61
CA VAL A 283 -4.62 34.47 -20.86
C VAL A 283 -5.05 34.16 -19.43
N ARG A 284 -5.63 35.14 -18.73
CA ARG A 284 -6.08 34.96 -17.34
C ARG A 284 -7.22 33.97 -17.22
N ASP A 285 -8.16 33.98 -18.17
CA ASP A 285 -9.29 33.06 -18.14
C ASP A 285 -8.82 31.62 -18.40
N ILE A 286 -7.92 31.41 -19.37
CA ILE A 286 -7.27 30.11 -19.63
C ILE A 286 -6.52 29.63 -18.38
N HIS A 287 -5.73 30.50 -17.73
CA HIS A 287 -5.05 30.14 -16.49
C HIS A 287 -6.02 29.72 -15.39
N ASN A 288 -7.13 30.43 -15.20
CA ASN A 288 -8.14 30.08 -14.20
C ASN A 288 -8.83 28.75 -14.54
N ILE A 289 -9.13 28.51 -15.82
CA ILE A 289 -9.69 27.24 -16.30
C ILE A 289 -8.73 26.09 -15.99
N LEU A 290 -7.44 26.23 -16.33
CA LEU A 290 -6.42 25.21 -16.08
C LEU A 290 -6.24 24.94 -14.59
N ALA A 291 -6.13 25.99 -13.75
CA ALA A 291 -5.99 25.84 -12.30
C ALA A 291 -7.20 25.15 -11.67
N SER A 292 -8.42 25.51 -12.11
CA SER A 292 -9.67 24.94 -11.60
C SER A 292 -9.83 23.48 -12.02
N TYR A 293 -9.48 23.16 -13.28
CA TYR A 293 -9.46 21.80 -13.79
C TYR A 293 -8.45 20.94 -13.04
N TYR A 294 -7.22 21.43 -12.92
CA TYR A 294 -6.13 20.72 -12.27
C TYR A 294 -6.45 20.38 -10.81
N LYS A 295 -7.06 21.30 -10.06
CA LYS A 295 -7.53 21.05 -8.70
C LYS A 295 -8.52 19.88 -8.61
N VAL A 296 -9.43 19.77 -9.57
CA VAL A 296 -10.39 18.65 -9.64
C VAL A 296 -9.67 17.34 -9.98
N THR A 297 -8.75 17.39 -10.95
CA THR A 297 -7.99 16.21 -11.39
C THR A 297 -7.09 15.66 -10.29
N CYS A 298 -6.37 16.51 -9.55
CA CYS A 298 -5.54 16.07 -8.43
C CYS A 298 -6.35 15.34 -7.35
N LYS A 299 -7.51 15.87 -6.97
CA LYS A 299 -8.40 15.22 -6.00
C LYS A 299 -8.90 13.87 -6.51
N ARG A 300 -9.37 13.82 -7.76
CA ARG A 300 -9.81 12.58 -8.41
C ARG A 300 -8.70 11.54 -8.48
N PHE A 301 -7.50 11.95 -8.86
CA PHE A 301 -6.35 11.06 -8.95
C PHE A 301 -6.00 10.49 -7.58
N LEU A 302 -5.95 11.34 -6.55
CA LEU A 302 -5.69 10.94 -5.18
C LEU A 302 -6.71 9.90 -4.69
N ASP A 303 -7.99 10.20 -4.83
CA ASP A 303 -9.07 9.30 -4.43
C ASP A 303 -8.93 7.95 -5.15
N ASN A 304 -8.61 7.96 -6.45
CA ASN A 304 -8.42 6.75 -7.23
C ASN A 304 -7.19 5.94 -6.83
N VAL A 305 -6.07 6.59 -6.48
CA VAL A 305 -4.88 5.87 -5.97
C VAL A 305 -5.19 5.22 -4.63
N CYS A 306 -5.80 5.95 -3.70
CA CYS A 306 -6.16 5.43 -2.38
C CYS A 306 -7.18 4.28 -2.48
N MET A 307 -8.21 4.40 -3.32
CA MET A 307 -9.23 3.35 -3.48
C MET A 307 -8.74 2.16 -4.31
N GLN A 308 -8.12 2.40 -5.47
CA GLN A 308 -7.84 1.33 -6.43
C GLN A 308 -6.47 0.69 -6.20
N ALA A 309 -5.43 1.49 -5.96
CA ALA A 309 -4.09 0.93 -5.79
C ALA A 309 -3.82 0.50 -4.34
N ALA A 310 -4.13 1.35 -3.37
CA ALA A 310 -3.86 1.05 -1.96
C ALA A 310 -4.93 0.12 -1.37
N ASP A 311 -6.19 0.56 -1.30
CA ASP A 311 -7.24 -0.20 -0.62
C ASP A 311 -7.54 -1.53 -1.32
N HIS A 312 -7.85 -1.52 -2.62
CA HIS A 312 -8.19 -2.75 -3.33
C HIS A 312 -7.02 -3.73 -3.44
N TYR A 313 -5.85 -3.34 -3.95
CA TYR A 313 -4.77 -4.32 -4.16
C TYR A 313 -3.96 -4.64 -2.90
N LEU A 314 -3.86 -3.75 -1.90
CA LEU A 314 -2.98 -3.97 -0.75
C LEU A 314 -3.73 -4.30 0.56
N VAL A 315 -5.01 -3.94 0.70
CA VAL A 315 -5.70 -3.99 2.00
C VAL A 315 -6.95 -4.88 1.99
N THR A 316 -8.01 -4.49 1.28
CA THR A 316 -9.34 -5.08 1.41
C THR A 316 -9.77 -5.94 0.23
N GLY A 317 -9.13 -5.82 -0.93
CA GLY A 317 -9.55 -6.53 -2.15
C GLY A 317 -9.45 -8.06 -2.04
N PRO A 318 -10.07 -8.79 -2.98
CA PRO A 318 -10.08 -10.25 -2.96
C PRO A 318 -8.67 -10.85 -3.09
N ASP A 319 -7.80 -10.13 -3.79
CA ASP A 319 -6.42 -10.49 -4.10
C ASP A 319 -5.39 -9.85 -3.15
N ALA A 320 -5.83 -9.20 -2.08
CA ALA A 320 -4.95 -8.51 -1.16
C ALA A 320 -3.94 -9.47 -0.50
N PRO A 321 -2.72 -9.01 -0.15
CA PRO A 321 -1.68 -9.82 0.50
C PRO A 321 -2.20 -10.61 1.72
N MET A 322 -3.07 -9.97 2.50
CA MET A 322 -3.72 -10.55 3.68
C MET A 322 -4.62 -11.76 3.39
N LYS A 323 -5.10 -11.93 2.15
CA LYS A 323 -5.96 -13.05 1.73
C LYS A 323 -5.20 -14.16 1.01
N LEU A 324 -3.93 -13.94 0.64
CA LEU A 324 -3.09 -14.98 0.02
C LEU A 324 -2.93 -16.16 0.98
N PHE A 325 -2.72 -15.88 2.27
CA PHE A 325 -2.67 -16.91 3.29
C PHE A 325 -4.08 -17.39 3.66
N SER A 326 -4.50 -18.47 3.01
CA SER A 326 -5.88 -18.98 3.06
C SER A 326 -5.94 -20.51 3.25
N PRO A 327 -7.08 -21.06 3.71
CA PRO A 327 -7.23 -22.51 3.83
C PRO A 327 -7.09 -23.23 2.49
N SER A 328 -7.49 -22.60 1.39
CA SER A 328 -7.26 -23.08 0.02
C SER A 328 -5.78 -23.24 -0.28
N TRP A 329 -4.96 -22.23 0.05
CA TRP A 329 -3.51 -22.29 -0.14
C TRP A 329 -2.88 -23.47 0.62
N VAL A 330 -3.31 -23.75 1.85
CA VAL A 330 -2.85 -24.91 2.63
C VAL A 330 -3.28 -26.25 2.02
N ASN A 331 -4.43 -26.30 1.36
CA ASN A 331 -4.88 -27.51 0.67
C ASN A 331 -4.09 -27.75 -0.62
N ASP A 332 -3.78 -26.70 -1.36
CA ASP A 332 -3.05 -26.76 -2.64
C ASP A 332 -1.54 -27.03 -2.47
N LEU A 333 -1.01 -26.84 -1.26
CA LEU A 333 0.37 -27.16 -0.90
C LEU A 333 0.73 -28.63 -1.17
N SER A 334 1.85 -28.81 -1.87
CA SER A 334 2.48 -30.12 -2.07
C SER A 334 3.06 -30.66 -0.77
N ASN A 335 3.27 -31.97 -0.71
CA ASN A 335 3.87 -32.61 0.46
C ASN A 335 5.30 -32.14 0.74
N GLU A 336 6.03 -31.78 -0.30
CA GLU A 336 7.38 -31.24 -0.20
C GLU A 336 7.35 -29.84 0.42
N GLY A 337 6.44 -28.97 -0.03
CA GLY A 337 6.24 -27.65 0.58
C GLY A 337 5.74 -27.75 2.03
N LEU A 338 4.90 -28.73 2.33
CA LEU A 338 4.44 -28.98 3.70
C LEU A 338 5.58 -29.42 4.64
N GLU A 339 6.50 -30.24 4.14
CA GLU A 339 7.71 -30.66 4.85
C GLU A 339 8.77 -29.54 4.88
N GLU A 340 8.77 -28.60 3.95
CA GLU A 340 9.61 -27.40 4.02
C GLU A 340 9.12 -26.43 5.11
N ILE A 341 7.80 -26.23 5.23
CA ILE A 341 7.23 -25.31 6.21
C ILE A 341 7.24 -25.91 7.62
N VAL A 342 6.71 -27.13 7.78
CA VAL A 342 6.49 -27.76 9.09
C VAL A 342 7.55 -28.82 9.39
N GLY A 343 8.48 -29.08 8.48
CA GLY A 343 9.56 -30.03 8.69
C GLY A 343 10.43 -29.61 9.85
N GLU A 344 10.48 -30.46 10.86
CA GLU A 344 11.34 -30.24 12.00
C GLU A 344 12.80 -30.33 11.58
N GLY A 345 13.60 -29.33 11.96
CA GLY A 345 15.04 -29.38 11.81
C GLY A 345 15.63 -30.65 12.44
N ARG A 346 16.74 -31.15 11.87
CA ARG A 346 17.41 -32.37 12.35
C ARG A 346 17.73 -32.34 13.85
N ALA A 347 18.01 -31.15 14.39
CA ALA A 347 18.23 -30.92 15.81
C ALA A 347 16.97 -31.18 16.66
N SER A 348 15.83 -30.59 16.27
CA SER A 348 14.53 -30.78 16.95
C SER A 348 14.06 -32.24 16.87
N LYS A 349 14.30 -32.91 15.74
CA LYS A 349 14.01 -34.35 15.59
C LYS A 349 14.82 -35.23 16.53
N ARG A 350 16.13 -34.97 16.63
CA ARG A 350 17.01 -35.67 17.60
C ARG A 350 16.60 -35.40 19.04
N ARG A 351 16.30 -34.13 19.37
CA ARG A 351 15.89 -33.74 20.72
C ARG A 351 14.59 -34.42 21.15
N ARG A 352 13.58 -34.45 20.26
CA ARG A 352 12.33 -35.17 20.52
C ARG A 352 12.55 -36.66 20.72
N GLN A 353 13.36 -37.31 19.88
CA GLN A 353 13.69 -38.72 20.08
C GLN A 353 14.37 -38.99 21.43
N GLN A 354 15.26 -38.10 21.85
CA GLN A 354 15.92 -38.22 23.14
C GLN A 354 14.96 -38.03 24.32
N LEU A 355 14.09 -37.01 24.28
CA LEU A 355 13.08 -36.77 25.30
C LEU A 355 12.03 -37.89 25.36
N GLN A 356 11.62 -38.43 24.20
CA GLN A 356 10.68 -39.55 24.15
C GLN A 356 11.25 -40.77 24.86
N LYS A 357 12.53 -41.07 24.61
CA LYS A 357 13.23 -42.15 25.29
C LYS A 357 13.34 -41.90 26.80
N GLU A 358 13.64 -40.67 27.20
CA GLU A 358 13.72 -40.29 28.61
C GLU A 358 12.36 -40.42 29.31
N ILE A 359 11.26 -40.07 28.64
CA ILE A 359 9.89 -40.29 29.14
C ILE A 359 9.60 -41.78 29.28
N GLU A 360 9.92 -42.60 28.27
CA GLU A 360 9.73 -44.05 28.32
C GLU A 360 10.52 -44.68 29.49
N ASP A 361 11.78 -44.27 29.68
CA ASP A 361 12.63 -44.74 30.76
C ASP A 361 12.07 -44.32 32.14
N LEU A 362 11.57 -43.08 32.27
CA LEU A 362 10.96 -42.57 33.50
C LEU A 362 9.62 -43.24 33.82
N GLU A 363 8.79 -43.52 32.81
CA GLU A 363 7.53 -44.24 32.96
C GLU A 363 7.76 -45.70 33.40
N ALA A 364 8.76 -46.36 32.81
CA ALA A 364 9.20 -47.68 33.24
C ALA A 364 9.69 -47.66 34.70
N GLY A 365 10.49 -46.67 35.08
CA GLY A 365 10.95 -46.47 36.46
C GLY A 365 9.79 -46.23 37.44
N ARG A 366 8.82 -45.39 37.06
CA ARG A 366 7.61 -45.14 37.86
C ARG A 366 6.76 -46.40 38.02
N ALA A 367 6.62 -47.22 36.98
CA ALA A 367 5.87 -48.46 37.02
C ALA A 367 6.51 -49.51 37.95
N VAL A 368 7.84 -49.49 38.06
CA VAL A 368 8.58 -50.34 39.01
C VAL A 368 8.39 -49.87 40.46
N LEU A 369 8.32 -48.56 40.71
CA LEU A 369 8.11 -48.00 42.06
C LEU A 369 6.66 -48.12 42.58
N LEU A 370 5.69 -48.36 41.69
CA LEU A 370 4.27 -48.54 42.03
C LEU A 370 3.85 -50.02 42.20
N LYS A 371 4.80 -50.95 42.07
CA LYS A 371 4.67 -52.36 42.49
C LYS A 371 5.29 -52.54 43.87
#